data_AF-A0A7V9MAM1-F1
#
_entry.id   AF-A0A7V9MAM1-F1
#
_cell.length_a   1.000
_cell.length_b   1.000
_cell.length_c   1.000
_cell.angle_alpha   90.00
_cell.angle_beta   90.00
_cell.angle_gamma   90.00
#
_symmetry.space_group_name_H-M   'P 1'
#
loop_
_entity.id
_entity.type
_entity.pdbx_description
1 polymer ?
#
loop_
_entity_poly.entity_id
_entity_poly.type
_entity_poly.pdbx_seq_one_letter_code
_entity_poly.pdbx_strand_id
1 'polypeptide(L)'
;MTGFGGPTPNGIRIGPVYTPPELRGRGYASALVAKLSSSLLAGGRRFCFLYTDLANPASNKIYERLGYVRVCEWPRSSSYVRPRRGSRRAAPSRTRAAPLLRPAPVASLSDLA
;
A
#
# COMPACT_ATOMS: atom_id res chain seq x y z
N MET A 1 0.90 -16.78 -4.46
CA MET A 1 2.10 -16.10 -5.00
C MET A 1 2.23 -14.70 -4.38
N THR A 2 3.46 -14.25 -4.13
CA THR A 2 3.78 -12.86 -3.82
C THR A 2 5.11 -12.48 -4.48
N GLY A 3 5.29 -11.21 -4.84
CA GLY A 3 6.55 -10.67 -5.36
C GLY A 3 6.95 -9.36 -4.70
N PHE A 4 8.04 -8.76 -5.17
CA PHE A 4 8.47 -7.41 -4.80
C PHE A 4 9.06 -6.67 -6.00
N GLY A 5 9.08 -5.34 -5.94
CA GLY A 5 9.65 -4.50 -7.00
C GLY A 5 9.58 -3.01 -6.64
N GLY A 6 9.84 -2.14 -7.61
CA GLY A 6 9.79 -0.68 -7.42
C GLY A 6 10.63 -0.21 -6.23
N PRO A 7 11.97 -0.43 -6.25
CA PRO A 7 12.83 0.01 -5.17
C PRO A 7 12.83 1.54 -5.07
N THR A 8 12.89 2.05 -3.86
CA THR A 8 13.24 3.44 -3.55
C THR A 8 14.60 3.45 -2.85
N PRO A 9 15.19 4.62 -2.56
CA PRO A 9 16.45 4.66 -1.80
C PRO A 9 16.38 3.88 -0.47
N ASN A 10 15.21 3.84 0.17
CA ASN A 10 15.06 3.29 1.52
C ASN A 10 14.08 2.12 1.62
N GLY A 11 13.24 1.89 0.62
CA GLY A 11 12.17 0.90 0.70
C GLY A 11 11.91 0.14 -0.59
N ILE A 12 10.94 -0.76 -0.53
CA ILE A 12 10.58 -1.63 -1.65
C ILE A 12 9.10 -2.00 -1.62
N ARG A 13 8.48 -2.11 -2.79
CA ARG A 13 7.07 -2.46 -2.92
C ARG A 13 6.86 -3.96 -2.82
N ILE A 14 5.86 -4.39 -2.05
CA ILE A 14 5.35 -5.77 -2.05
C ILE A 14 4.22 -5.88 -3.08
N GLY A 15 4.23 -6.97 -3.84
CA GLY A 15 3.17 -7.35 -4.75
C GLY A 15 3.67 -7.66 -6.18
N PRO A 16 2.81 -8.21 -7.03
CA PRO A 16 1.41 -8.55 -6.75
C PRO A 16 1.26 -9.69 -5.74
N VAL A 17 0.11 -9.74 -5.05
CA VAL A 17 -0.25 -10.82 -4.12
C VAL A 17 -1.48 -11.52 -4.67
N TYR A 18 -1.39 -12.83 -4.87
CA TYR A 18 -2.47 -13.62 -5.43
C TYR A 18 -2.60 -14.95 -4.70
N THR A 19 -3.84 -15.28 -4.34
CA THR A 19 -4.24 -16.60 -3.83
C THR A 19 -5.41 -17.09 -4.70
N PRO A 20 -5.28 -18.25 -5.38
CA PRO A 20 -6.37 -18.84 -6.13
C PRO A 20 -7.65 -18.98 -5.29
N PRO A 21 -8.85 -18.74 -5.84
CA PRO A 21 -10.11 -18.74 -5.09
C PRO A 21 -10.29 -19.95 -4.15
N GLU A 22 -10.01 -21.15 -4.64
CA GLU A 22 -10.11 -22.44 -3.95
C GLU A 22 -9.13 -22.60 -2.77
N LEU A 23 -8.11 -21.75 -2.71
CA LEU A 23 -7.10 -21.71 -1.65
C LEU A 23 -7.24 -20.50 -0.71
N ARG A 24 -8.25 -19.64 -0.91
CA ARG A 24 -8.50 -18.48 -0.03
C ARG A 24 -8.97 -18.92 1.36
N GLY A 25 -8.85 -18.01 2.34
CA GLY A 25 -9.23 -18.29 3.73
C GLY A 25 -8.21 -19.13 4.52
N ARG A 26 -7.16 -19.66 3.89
CA ARG A 26 -6.14 -20.51 4.53
C ARG A 26 -4.88 -19.78 5.00
N GLY A 27 -4.85 -18.44 4.92
CA GLY A 27 -3.74 -17.63 5.40
C GLY A 27 -2.51 -17.55 4.48
N TYR A 28 -2.54 -18.11 3.27
CA TYR A 28 -1.38 -18.10 2.35
C TYR A 28 -0.87 -16.70 2.02
N ALA A 29 -1.76 -15.75 1.70
CA ALA A 29 -1.38 -14.37 1.43
C ALA A 29 -0.64 -13.75 2.62
N SER A 30 -1.18 -13.93 3.82
CA SER A 30 -0.58 -13.42 5.07
C SER A 30 0.81 -14.02 5.29
N ALA A 31 0.95 -15.34 5.18
CA ALA A 31 2.21 -16.04 5.41
C ALA A 31 3.30 -15.61 4.41
N LEU A 32 2.94 -15.55 3.13
CA LEU A 32 3.85 -15.16 2.05
C LEU A 32 4.32 -13.70 2.20
N VAL A 33 3.39 -12.76 2.43
CA VAL A 33 3.73 -11.34 2.63
C VAL A 33 4.56 -11.16 3.90
N ALA A 34 4.19 -11.82 5.01
CA ALA A 34 4.93 -11.74 6.26
C ALA A 34 6.38 -12.17 6.09
N LYS A 35 6.60 -13.33 5.45
CA LYS A 35 7.94 -13.89 5.21
C LYS A 35 8.74 -13.00 4.28
N LEU A 36 8.18 -12.64 3.12
CA LEU A 36 8.88 -11.82 2.13
C LEU A 36 9.28 -10.45 2.70
N SER A 37 8.36 -9.74 3.34
CA SER A 37 8.65 -8.44 3.93
C SER A 37 9.69 -8.54 5.03
N SER A 38 9.65 -9.58 5.85
CA SER A 38 10.66 -9.77 6.91
C SER A 38 12.05 -10.01 6.31
N SER A 39 12.17 -10.82 5.25
CA SER A 39 13.43 -11.03 4.54
C SER A 39 13.97 -9.74 3.91
N LEU A 40 13.13 -8.93 3.28
CA LEU A 40 13.55 -7.67 2.66
C LEU A 40 14.01 -6.63 3.70
N LEU A 41 13.33 -6.56 4.86
CA LEU A 41 13.73 -5.69 5.97
C LEU A 41 15.03 -6.16 6.64
N ALA A 42 15.20 -7.48 6.78
CA ALA A 42 16.46 -8.07 7.27
C ALA A 42 17.62 -7.81 6.29
N GLY A 43 17.34 -7.83 4.98
CA GLY A 43 18.29 -7.49 3.91
C GLY A 43 18.63 -6.00 3.77
N GLY A 44 18.28 -5.16 4.75
CA GLY A 44 18.73 -3.76 4.83
C GLY A 44 17.71 -2.72 4.38
N ARG A 45 16.53 -3.10 3.84
CA ARG A 45 15.48 -2.12 3.55
C ARG A 45 14.94 -1.52 4.85
N ARG A 46 14.74 -0.20 4.87
CA ARG A 46 14.17 0.51 6.03
C ARG A 46 12.67 0.31 6.15
N PHE A 47 11.97 0.09 5.04
CA PHE A 47 10.55 -0.20 5.03
C PHE A 47 10.11 -0.98 3.79
N CYS A 48 8.99 -1.69 3.92
CA CYS A 48 8.23 -2.24 2.80
C CYS A 48 6.93 -1.45 2.64
N PHE A 49 6.47 -1.28 1.41
CA PHE A 49 5.20 -0.59 1.13
C PHE A 49 4.34 -1.35 0.13
N LEU A 50 3.05 -1.05 0.09
CA LEU A 50 2.11 -1.61 -0.88
C LEU A 50 0.90 -0.70 -1.07
N TYR A 51 0.16 -0.98 -2.13
CA TYR A 51 -1.12 -0.36 -2.43
C TYR A 51 -2.18 -1.44 -2.52
N THR A 52 -3.38 -1.13 -2.06
CA THR A 52 -4.53 -2.03 -2.16
C THR A 52 -5.80 -1.22 -2.30
N ASP A 53 -6.82 -1.85 -2.89
CA ASP A 53 -8.15 -1.26 -3.02
C ASP A 53 -8.78 -1.03 -1.65
N LEU A 54 -9.41 0.13 -1.45
CA LEU A 54 -10.23 0.46 -0.29
C LEU A 54 -11.41 -0.52 -0.14
N ALA A 55 -11.99 -0.95 -1.26
CA ALA A 55 -13.11 -1.87 -1.32
C ALA A 55 -12.75 -3.34 -1.00
N ASN A 56 -11.47 -3.65 -0.74
CA ASN A 56 -11.02 -4.99 -0.36
C ASN A 56 -10.70 -5.09 1.15
N PRO A 57 -11.73 -5.24 2.03
CA PRO A 57 -11.54 -5.26 3.47
C PRO A 57 -10.71 -6.46 3.95
N ALA A 58 -10.72 -7.58 3.22
CA ALA A 58 -9.92 -8.76 3.57
C ALA A 58 -8.41 -8.44 3.47
N SER A 59 -7.98 -7.86 2.35
CA SER A 59 -6.58 -7.44 2.15
C SER A 59 -6.16 -6.39 3.16
N ASN A 60 -6.99 -5.38 3.40
CA ASN A 60 -6.72 -4.31 4.38
C ASN A 60 -6.47 -4.88 5.79
N LYS A 61 -7.35 -5.77 6.27
CA LYS A 61 -7.19 -6.44 7.56
C LYS A 61 -5.91 -7.29 7.64
N ILE A 62 -5.52 -7.95 6.55
CA ILE A 62 -4.27 -8.72 6.51
C ILE A 62 -3.08 -7.79 6.72
N TYR A 63 -3.00 -6.67 6.00
CA TYR A 63 -1.84 -5.78 6.10
C TYR A 63 -1.72 -5.14 7.47
N GLU A 64 -2.83 -4.69 8.06
CA GLU A 64 -2.87 -4.13 9.42
C GLU A 64 -2.36 -5.16 10.45
N ARG A 65 -2.83 -6.42 10.38
CA ARG A 65 -2.36 -7.51 11.26
C ARG A 65 -0.87 -7.84 11.09
N LEU A 66 -0.33 -7.64 9.90
CA LEU A 66 1.10 -7.85 9.61
C LEU A 66 1.99 -6.68 10.06
N GLY A 67 1.42 -5.67 10.73
CA GLY A 67 2.15 -4.50 11.22
C GLY A 67 2.44 -3.46 10.14
N TYR A 68 1.69 -3.49 9.03
CA TYR A 68 1.65 -2.34 8.14
C TYR A 68 0.74 -1.26 8.72
N VAL A 69 1.14 -0.02 8.53
CA VAL A 69 0.38 1.15 8.92
C VAL A 69 -0.11 1.84 7.64
N ARG A 70 -1.39 2.18 7.59
CA ARG A 70 -1.97 2.98 6.51
C ARG A 70 -1.41 4.41 6.57
N VAL A 71 -0.92 4.95 5.46
CA VAL A 71 -0.29 6.29 5.42
C VAL A 71 -0.98 7.28 4.51
N CYS A 72 -1.64 6.83 3.43
CA CYS A 72 -2.46 7.70 2.60
C CYS A 72 -3.61 6.93 1.93
N GLU A 73 -4.62 7.68 1.51
CA GLU A 73 -5.74 7.20 0.71
C GLU A 73 -5.92 8.12 -0.50
N TRP A 74 -6.34 7.50 -1.60
CA TRP A 74 -6.79 8.15 -2.83
C TRP A 74 -8.13 7.48 -3.19
N PRO A 75 -9.06 8.11 -3.96
CA PRO A 75 -10.43 7.67 -4.20
C PRO A 75 -10.78 6.17 -4.26
N ARG A 76 -9.85 5.28 -4.65
CA ARG A 76 -10.06 3.82 -4.67
C ARG A 76 -8.93 3.00 -4.04
N SER A 77 -7.95 3.62 -3.39
CA SER A 77 -6.76 2.88 -2.94
C SER A 77 -6.18 3.46 -1.66
N SER A 78 -5.66 2.57 -0.82
CA SER A 78 -4.86 2.91 0.35
C SER A 78 -3.42 2.50 0.14
N SER A 79 -2.49 3.30 0.63
CA SER A 79 -1.10 2.91 0.76
C SER A 79 -0.73 2.56 2.19
N TYR A 80 0.12 1.56 2.32
CA TYR A 80 0.55 0.98 3.58
C TYR A 80 2.07 0.92 3.65
N VAL A 81 2.62 1.11 4.84
CA VAL A 81 4.06 1.02 5.12
C VAL A 81 4.32 0.15 6.35
N ARG A 82 5.24 -0.81 6.22
CA ARG A 82 5.79 -1.58 7.34
C ARG A 82 7.25 -1.20 7.55
N PRO A 83 7.60 -0.49 8.63
CA PRO A 83 8.98 -0.12 8.91
C PRO A 83 9.79 -1.31 9.45
N ARG A 84 11.12 -1.23 9.31
CA ARG A 84 12.04 -2.13 10.00
C ARG A 84 11.95 -1.88 11.51
N ARG A 85 11.87 -2.94 12.32
CA ARG A 85 11.93 -2.80 13.79
C ARG A 85 13.19 -2.02 14.19
N GLY A 86 13.03 -1.08 15.13
CA GLY A 86 14.12 -0.21 15.60
C GLY A 86 14.51 0.92 14.65
N SER A 87 13.98 1.00 13.42
CA SER A 87 14.13 2.23 12.62
C SER A 87 13.26 3.32 13.27
N ARG A 88 13.86 4.48 13.60
CA ARG A 88 13.07 5.65 14.03
C ARG A 88 11.96 5.84 12.99
N ARG A 89 10.72 5.86 13.47
CA ARG A 89 9.53 6.13 12.68
C ARG A 89 9.85 7.35 11.83
N ALA A 90 9.90 7.21 10.50
CA ALA A 90 9.63 8.37 9.67
C ALA A 90 8.21 8.75 10.08
N ALA A 91 8.08 9.80 10.89
CA ALA A 91 6.77 10.31 11.27
C ALA A 91 5.96 10.42 9.98
N PRO A 92 4.69 9.98 9.94
CA PRO A 92 3.87 10.27 8.78
C PRO A 92 4.00 11.78 8.61
N SER A 93 4.61 12.21 7.50
CA SER A 93 4.50 13.58 7.08
C SER A 93 3.01 13.83 7.13
N ARG A 94 2.58 14.68 8.06
CA ARG A 94 1.24 15.27 8.02
C ARG A 94 1.23 16.03 6.71
N THR A 95 1.04 15.33 5.61
CA THR A 95 0.52 15.90 4.39
C THR A 95 -0.88 16.30 4.82
N ARG A 96 -0.97 17.52 5.36
CA ARG A 96 -2.19 18.31 5.38
C ARG A 96 -2.83 18.01 4.05
N ALA A 97 -4.02 17.40 4.07
CA ALA A 97 -4.76 17.04 2.87
C ALA A 97 -4.56 18.17 1.87
N ALA A 98 -3.84 17.89 0.77
CA ALA A 98 -3.72 18.87 -0.29
C ALA A 98 -5.15 19.27 -0.62
N PRO A 99 -5.49 20.57 -0.66
CA PRO A 99 -6.85 20.98 -0.93
C PRO A 99 -7.23 20.30 -2.24
N LEU A 100 -8.34 19.55 -2.22
CA LEU A 100 -8.89 18.88 -3.38
C LEU A 100 -8.87 19.91 -4.52
N LEU A 101 -7.99 19.70 -5.49
CA LEU A 101 -7.96 20.52 -6.69
C LEU A 101 -9.33 20.29 -7.32
N ARG A 102 -10.23 21.27 -7.18
CA ARG A 102 -11.54 21.21 -7.83
C ARG A 102 -11.24 20.99 -9.32
N PRO A 103 -11.87 20.00 -9.98
CA PRO A 103 -11.74 19.89 -11.42
C PRO A 103 -12.16 21.24 -12.02
N ALA A 104 -11.33 21.80 -12.90
CA ALA A 104 -11.70 22.97 -13.67
C ALA A 104 -13.04 22.66 -14.39
N PRO A 105 -13.99 23.61 -14.46
CA PRO A 105 -15.21 23.39 -15.21
C PRO A 105 -14.81 23.06 -16.65
N VAL A 106 -15.22 21.89 -17.13
CA VAL A 106 -15.18 21.60 -18.56
C VAL A 106 -16.16 22.58 -19.21
N ALA A 107 -15.65 23.45 -20.09
CA ALA A 107 -16.51 24.32 -20.87
C ALA A 107 -17.48 23.42 -21.67
N SER A 108 -18.78 23.67 -21.53
CA SER A 108 -19.79 22.96 -22.31
C SER A 108 -19.63 23.38 -23.78
N LEU A 109 -19.74 22.41 -24.71
CA LEU A 109 -19.72 22.67 -26.16
C LEU A 109 -20.93 23.51 -26.64
N SER A 110 -21.79 23.96 -25.73
CA SER A 110 -22.90 24.89 -25.98
C SER A 110 -22.47 26.35 -26.10
N ASP A 111 -21.26 26.71 -25.68
CA ASP A 111 -20.77 28.11 -25.62
C ASP A 111 -19.93 28.53 -26.86
N LEU A 112 -19.98 27.75 -27.95
CA LEU A 112 -19.30 28.01 -29.23
C LEU A 112 -20.29 28.14 -30.41
N ALA A 113 -21.37 28.87 -30.19
CA ALA A 113 -22.25 29.35 -31.26
C ALA A 113 -22.02 30.83 -31.53
#